data_AF-L1MLI6-F1
#
_entry.id   AF-L1MLI6-F1
#
_cell.length_a   1.000
_cell.length_b   1.000
_cell.length_c   1.000
_cell.angle_alpha   90.00
_cell.angle_beta   90.00
_cell.angle_gamma   90.00
#
_symmetry.space_group_name_H-M   'P 1'
#
loop_
_entity.id
_entity.type
_entity.pdbx_description
1 polymer ?
#
loop_
_entity_poly.entity_id
_entity_poly.type
_entity_poly.pdbx_seq_one_letter_code
_entity_poly.pdbx_strand_id
1 'polypeptide(L)'
;MDTPTPQDLERLITEEWPLYHWTFNEEKETFFTDTEIVFCLERVGPHQYRESCTFFDGYESGPDGEPEIYEGDINSIQQKIISDYNNATTFMGYPMVWTHLSVEVEE
;
A
#
# COMPACT_ATOMS: atom_id res chain seq x y z
N MET A 1 18.09 -26.10 8.07
CA MET A 1 16.74 -25.65 7.69
C MET A 1 16.86 -25.29 6.23
N ASP A 2 16.11 -25.95 5.38
CA ASP A 2 16.02 -25.58 3.96
C ASP A 2 15.41 -24.18 3.87
N THR A 3 16.05 -23.30 3.10
CA THR A 3 15.51 -21.97 2.79
C THR A 3 14.24 -22.17 1.96
N PRO A 4 13.11 -21.51 2.32
CA PRO A 4 11.90 -21.61 1.51
C PRO A 4 12.17 -21.15 0.08
N THR A 5 11.59 -21.85 -0.89
CA THR A 5 11.68 -21.45 -2.29
C THR A 5 10.80 -20.23 -2.55
N PRO A 6 10.99 -19.48 -3.65
CA PRO A 6 10.11 -18.37 -4.03
C PRO A 6 8.63 -18.79 -4.08
N GLN A 7 8.36 -19.99 -4.58
CA GLN A 7 7.00 -20.54 -4.67
C GLN A 7 6.41 -20.84 -3.30
N ASP A 8 7.24 -21.26 -2.32
CA ASP A 8 6.79 -21.40 -0.94
C ASP A 8 6.48 -20.04 -0.32
N LEU A 9 7.32 -19.04 -0.56
CA LEU A 9 7.14 -17.67 -0.09
C LEU A 9 5.84 -17.04 -0.65
N GLU A 10 5.61 -17.16 -1.96
CA GLU A 10 4.40 -16.69 -2.64
C GLU A 10 3.14 -17.40 -2.15
N ARG A 11 3.21 -18.71 -1.90
CA ARG A 11 2.09 -19.45 -1.31
C ARG A 11 1.77 -18.97 0.10
N LEU A 12 2.80 -18.80 0.94
CA LEU A 12 2.64 -18.37 2.33
C LEU A 12 2.06 -16.95 2.42
N ILE A 13 2.54 -16.01 1.61
CA ILE A 13 1.99 -14.65 1.60
C ILE A 13 0.55 -14.63 1.06
N THR A 14 0.21 -15.50 0.09
CA THR A 14 -1.17 -15.63 -0.39
C THR A 14 -2.10 -16.23 0.68
N GLU A 15 -1.60 -17.08 1.57
CA GLU A 15 -2.38 -17.59 2.70
C GLU A 15 -2.68 -16.49 3.74
N GLU A 16 -1.77 -15.55 3.95
CA GLU A 16 -1.94 -14.43 4.88
C GLU A 16 -2.69 -13.23 4.25
N TRP A 17 -2.43 -12.96 2.96
CA TRP A 17 -2.97 -11.85 2.17
C TRP A 17 -3.69 -12.37 0.92
N PRO A 18 -4.83 -13.08 1.08
CA PRO A 18 -5.47 -13.83 0.00
C PRO A 18 -6.12 -12.97 -1.08
N LEU A 19 -6.24 -11.67 -0.86
CA LEU A 19 -6.91 -10.75 -1.78
C LEU A 19 -5.97 -10.19 -2.86
N TYR A 20 -4.66 -10.40 -2.73
CA TYR A 20 -3.67 -9.75 -3.58
C TYR A 20 -2.77 -10.80 -4.26
N HIS A 21 -2.33 -10.49 -5.49
CA HIS A 21 -1.42 -11.34 -6.22
C HIS A 21 0.03 -10.93 -5.96
N TRP A 22 0.72 -11.66 -5.08
CA TRP A 22 2.11 -11.40 -4.73
C TRP A 22 3.07 -12.22 -5.58
N THR A 23 4.12 -11.57 -6.06
CA THR A 23 5.27 -12.21 -6.71
C THR A 23 6.53 -11.89 -5.92
N PHE A 24 7.39 -12.89 -5.69
CA PHE A 24 8.66 -12.69 -5.01
C PHE A 24 9.79 -12.44 -6.03
N ASN A 25 10.48 -11.32 -5.88
CA ASN A 25 11.68 -11.01 -6.66
C ASN A 25 12.92 -11.55 -5.93
N GLU A 26 13.50 -12.64 -6.41
CA GLU A 26 14.71 -13.23 -5.80
C GLU A 26 15.94 -12.32 -5.84
N GLU A 27 16.11 -11.55 -6.93
CA GLU A 27 17.28 -10.68 -7.08
C GLU A 27 17.27 -9.49 -6.10
N LYS A 28 16.07 -9.02 -5.75
CA LYS A 28 15.86 -7.88 -4.83
C LYS A 28 15.39 -8.32 -3.44
N GLU A 29 15.16 -9.61 -3.23
CA GLU A 29 14.62 -10.19 -2.00
C GLU A 29 13.36 -9.42 -1.51
N THR A 30 12.44 -9.13 -2.43
CA THR A 30 11.30 -8.23 -2.20
C THR A 30 10.02 -8.81 -2.82
N PHE A 31 8.90 -8.72 -2.11
CA PHE A 31 7.59 -9.00 -2.66
C PHE A 31 7.05 -7.79 -3.40
N PHE A 32 6.38 -8.01 -4.51
CA PHE A 32 5.61 -6.98 -5.18
C PHE A 32 4.25 -7.50 -5.61
N THR A 33 3.29 -6.59 -5.68
CA THR A 33 1.94 -6.85 -6.18
C THR A 33 1.59 -5.79 -7.22
N ASP A 34 0.85 -6.22 -8.24
CA ASP A 34 0.27 -5.35 -9.25
C ASP A 34 -1.09 -4.76 -8.84
N THR A 35 -1.58 -5.11 -7.63
CA THR A 35 -2.79 -4.51 -7.05
C THR A 35 -2.72 -2.99 -7.05
N GLU A 36 -3.76 -2.39 -7.62
CA GLU A 36 -3.98 -0.95 -7.61
C GLU A 36 -4.51 -0.51 -6.25
N ILE A 37 -3.84 0.48 -5.64
CA ILE A 37 -4.28 1.13 -4.42
C ILE A 37 -4.46 2.62 -4.70
N VAL A 38 -5.64 3.13 -4.44
CA VAL A 38 -5.97 4.56 -4.60
C VAL A 38 -6.42 5.11 -3.26
N PHE A 39 -5.64 6.03 -2.69
CA PHE A 39 -6.04 6.78 -1.50
C PHE A 39 -6.82 8.01 -1.94
N CYS A 40 -8.08 8.11 -1.54
CA CYS A 40 -8.90 9.28 -1.77
C CYS A 40 -8.78 10.23 -0.59
N LEU A 41 -8.44 11.48 -0.89
CA LEU A 41 -8.27 12.53 0.08
C LEU A 41 -9.32 13.63 -0.12
N GLU A 42 -9.99 14.01 0.96
CA GLU A 42 -10.87 15.16 1.01
C GLU A 42 -10.11 16.37 1.54
N ARG A 43 -10.27 17.53 0.89
CA ARG A 43 -9.69 18.78 1.37
C ARG A 43 -10.51 19.34 2.54
N VAL A 44 -9.92 19.34 3.73
CA VAL A 44 -10.57 19.85 4.95
C VAL A 44 -10.09 21.23 5.39
N GLY A 45 -9.05 21.76 4.75
CA GLY A 45 -8.51 23.08 5.05
C GLY A 45 -7.51 23.62 4.01
N PRO A 46 -6.92 24.80 4.27
CA PRO A 46 -5.79 25.29 3.48
C PRO A 46 -4.59 24.37 3.69
N HIS A 47 -4.20 23.62 2.65
CA HIS A 47 -3.10 22.64 2.71
C HIS A 47 -3.32 21.50 3.72
N GLN A 48 -4.59 21.17 4.01
CA GLN A 48 -4.95 20.06 4.89
C GLN A 48 -5.91 19.13 4.17
N TYR A 49 -5.58 17.85 4.22
CA TYR A 49 -6.27 16.78 3.53
C TYR A 49 -6.51 15.64 4.50
N ARG A 50 -7.65 14.97 4.37
CA ARG A 50 -8.04 13.84 5.22
C ARG A 50 -8.36 12.66 4.32
N GLU A 51 -7.95 11.45 4.70
CA GLU A 51 -8.38 10.24 3.99
C GLU A 51 -9.90 10.05 4.10
N SER A 52 -10.57 9.98 2.94
CA SER A 52 -12.02 9.71 2.85
C SER A 52 -12.29 8.21 2.67
N CYS A 53 -11.55 7.57 1.77
CA CYS A 53 -11.58 6.14 1.52
C CYS A 53 -10.30 5.68 0.81
N THR A 54 -10.11 4.37 0.75
CA THR A 54 -9.03 3.73 0.00
C THR A 54 -9.62 2.64 -0.88
N PHE A 55 -9.31 2.65 -2.18
CA PHE A 55 -9.70 1.60 -3.11
C PHE A 55 -8.57 0.58 -3.27
N PHE A 56 -8.92 -0.70 -3.21
CA PHE A 56 -8.03 -1.83 -3.51
C PHE A 56 -8.57 -2.58 -4.73
N ASP A 57 -7.88 -2.51 -5.86
CA ASP A 57 -8.33 -3.04 -7.17
C ASP A 57 -9.79 -2.64 -7.49
N GLY A 58 -10.13 -1.38 -7.20
CA GLY A 58 -11.47 -0.81 -7.41
C GLY A 58 -12.50 -1.16 -6.34
N TYR A 59 -12.15 -1.92 -5.30
CA TYR A 59 -13.02 -2.17 -4.15
C TYR A 59 -12.79 -1.10 -3.08
N GLU A 60 -13.83 -0.33 -2.78
CA GLU A 60 -13.80 0.69 -1.74
C GLU A 60 -13.68 0.06 -0.35
N SER A 61 -12.70 0.55 0.41
CA SER A 61 -12.56 0.34 1.83
C SER A 61 -12.59 1.69 2.53
N GLY A 62 -13.30 1.76 3.66
CA GLY A 62 -13.21 2.93 4.53
C GLY A 62 -11.83 3.00 5.22
N PRO A 63 -11.44 4.18 5.73
CA PRO A 63 -10.24 4.30 6.55
C PRO A 63 -10.38 3.43 7.81
N ASP A 64 -9.33 2.68 8.13
CA ASP A 64 -9.26 1.91 9.36
C ASP A 64 -9.05 2.83 10.57
N GLY A 65 -10.15 3.27 11.20
CA GLY A 65 -10.13 4.05 12.43
C GLY A 65 -10.34 5.55 12.22
N GLU A 66 -9.67 6.38 13.05
CA GLU A 66 -9.74 7.84 12.88
C GLU A 66 -8.91 8.23 11.65
N PRO A 67 -9.51 8.89 10.64
CA PRO A 67 -8.83 9.21 9.40
C PRO A 67 -7.67 10.17 9.66
N GLU A 68 -6.49 9.82 9.15
CA GLU A 68 -5.28 10.64 9.28
C GLU A 68 -5.47 11.98 8.55
N ILE A 69 -4.97 13.06 9.17
CA ILE A 69 -4.94 14.40 8.57
C ILE A 69 -3.51 14.67 8.10
N TYR A 70 -3.37 14.87 6.80
CA TYR A 70 -2.13 15.22 6.14
C TYR A 70 -2.03 16.73 5.95
N GLU A 71 -0.87 17.29 6.26
CA GLU A 71 -0.58 18.73 6.07
C GLU A 71 0.50 18.91 5.00
N GLY A 72 0.25 19.80 4.04
CA GLY A 72 1.20 20.11 2.96
C GLY A 72 0.55 20.33 1.60
N ASP A 73 1.38 20.45 0.57
CA ASP A 73 0.93 20.35 -0.81
C ASP A 73 0.66 18.90 -1.20
N ILE A 74 -0.25 18.69 -2.15
CA ILE A 74 -0.70 17.35 -2.53
C ILE A 74 0.42 16.44 -3.05
N ASN A 75 1.43 17.00 -3.74
CA ASN A 75 2.54 16.20 -4.26
C ASN A 75 3.40 15.67 -3.10
N SER A 76 3.69 16.53 -2.11
CA SER A 76 4.41 16.12 -0.90
C SER A 76 3.64 15.07 -0.10
N ILE A 77 2.33 15.23 0.04
CA ILE A 77 1.45 14.27 0.73
C ILE A 77 1.44 12.93 -0.01
N GLN A 78 1.30 12.94 -1.33
CA GLN A 78 1.34 11.72 -2.15
C GLN A 78 2.65 10.97 -1.98
N GLN A 79 3.80 11.66 -2.06
CA GLN A 79 5.10 11.03 -1.87
C GLN A 79 5.26 10.44 -0.46
N LYS A 80 4.72 11.13 0.55
CA LYS A 80 4.73 10.65 1.94
C LYS A 80 3.91 9.37 2.08
N ILE A 81 2.65 9.35 1.61
CA ILE A 81 1.78 8.17 1.69
C ILE A 81 2.42 6.96 1.00
N ILE A 82 2.93 7.13 -0.23
CA ILE A 82 3.57 6.06 -0.99
C ILE A 82 4.80 5.52 -0.27
N SER A 83 5.63 6.42 0.29
CA SER A 83 6.83 6.05 1.03
C SER A 83 6.49 5.32 2.32
N ASP A 84 5.57 5.85 3.11
CA ASP A 84 5.21 5.29 4.43
C ASP A 84 4.56 3.90 4.26
N TYR A 85 3.69 3.73 3.27
CA TYR A 85 3.02 2.45 3.00
C TYR A 85 4.00 1.35 2.60
N ASN A 86 4.94 1.66 1.69
CA ASN A 86 5.97 0.70 1.23
C ASN A 86 7.08 0.44 2.27
N ASN A 87 7.36 1.38 3.17
CA ASN A 87 8.35 1.17 4.23
C ASN A 87 7.78 0.40 5.44
N ALA A 88 6.47 0.46 5.66
CA ALA A 88 5.82 -0.18 6.80
C ALA A 88 5.52 -1.67 6.58
N THR A 89 5.34 -2.11 5.34
CA THR A 89 4.89 -3.48 5.03
C THR A 89 6.05 -4.42 4.77
N THR A 90 6.14 -5.48 5.59
CA THR A 90 7.11 -6.56 5.42
C THR A 90 6.44 -7.91 5.70
N PHE A 91 6.82 -8.95 4.94
CA PHE A 91 6.37 -10.32 5.17
C PHE A 91 7.58 -11.23 5.38
N MET A 92 7.60 -11.94 6.50
CA MET A 92 8.73 -12.82 6.91
C MET A 92 10.12 -12.13 6.88
N GLY A 93 10.16 -10.81 7.08
CA GLY A 93 11.39 -10.02 7.04
C GLY A 93 11.79 -9.51 5.65
N TYR A 94 11.05 -9.87 4.61
CA TYR A 94 11.23 -9.30 3.26
C TYR A 94 10.34 -8.06 3.08
N PRO A 95 10.84 -6.99 2.44
CA PRO A 95 10.03 -5.83 2.09
C PRO A 95 8.87 -6.22 1.16
N MET A 96 7.77 -5.49 1.28
CA MET A 96 6.63 -5.57 0.38
C MET A 96 6.48 -4.23 -0.35
N VAL A 97 6.37 -4.29 -1.67
CA VAL A 97 6.26 -3.10 -2.51
C VAL A 97 4.96 -3.17 -3.30
N TRP A 98 4.13 -2.17 -3.09
CA TRP A 98 2.89 -1.95 -3.83
C TRP A 98 3.23 -1.05 -5.01
N THR A 99 3.20 -1.58 -6.23
CA THR A 99 3.72 -0.86 -7.40
C THR A 99 2.72 0.13 -7.99
N HIS A 100 1.43 -0.02 -7.68
CA HIS A 100 0.34 0.81 -8.20
C HIS A 100 -0.35 1.60 -7.08
N LEU A 101 0.43 2.32 -6.28
CA LEU A 101 -0.08 3.27 -5.28
C LEU A 101 -0.29 4.65 -5.90
N SER A 102 -1.48 5.21 -5.72
CA SER A 102 -1.83 6.55 -6.16
C SER A 102 -2.67 7.29 -5.12
N VAL A 103 -2.75 8.61 -5.28
CA VAL A 103 -3.53 9.49 -4.41
C VAL A 103 -4.41 10.35 -5.31
N GLU A 104 -5.70 10.38 -5.02
CA GLU A 104 -6.67 11.23 -5.68
C GLU A 104 -7.26 12.21 -4.66
N VAL A 105 -7.58 13.42 -5.12
CA VAL A 105 -8.23 14.44 -4.29
C VAL A 105 -9.67 14.59 -4.76
N GLU A 106 -10.61 14.34 -3.86
CA GLU A 106 -12.03 14.60 -4.11
C GLU A 106 -12.32 16.10 -3.99
N GLU A 107 -13.06 16.65 -4.96
CA GLU A 107 -13.43 18.08 -5.04
C GLU A 107 -14.56 18.48 -4.08
#